data_AF-A0A3B9NCZ0-F1
#
_entry.id   AF-A0A3B9NCZ0-F1
#
_cell.length_a   1.000
_cell.length_b   1.000
_cell.length_c   1.000
_cell.angle_alpha   90.00
_cell.angle_beta   90.00
_cell.angle_gamma   90.00
#
_symmetry.space_group_name_H-M   'P 1'
#
loop_
_entity.id
_entity.type
_entity.pdbx_description
1 polymer ?
#
loop_
_entity_poly.entity_id
_entity_poly.type
_entity_poly.pdbx_seq_one_letter_code
_entity_poly.pdbx_strand_id
1 'polypeptide(L)'
;MINTTIDRSKGEMILKYPDLCHRKDEVFKFYSNQQAFNIWSIRQRVFIKDVLAKFMKQRQYALAMHMTSRQDIALRRIDFVLRSYYEKDSLKLLVKKVIMLESDILEIAPSPRSRFYEHYVTVIVCLFNWCKWYSKQF
;
A
#
# COMPACT_ATOMS: atom_id res chain seq x y z
N MET A 1 3.56 7.03 3.89
CA MET A 1 4.23 6.09 2.96
C MET A 1 5.66 5.85 3.43
N ILE A 2 6.43 4.98 2.78
CA ILE A 2 7.82 4.73 3.23
C ILE A 2 8.62 6.00 2.98
N ASN A 3 9.12 6.58 4.06
CA ASN A 3 10.03 7.72 4.00
C ASN A 3 11.46 7.19 3.92
N THR A 4 12.28 7.84 3.11
CA THR A 4 13.66 7.39 2.88
C THR A 4 14.63 8.45 3.37
N THR A 5 15.63 8.05 4.16
CA THR A 5 16.79 8.87 4.50
C THR A 5 18.03 8.18 3.94
N ILE A 6 18.90 8.95 3.27
CA ILE A 6 20.11 8.42 2.63
C ILE A 6 21.33 8.99 3.34
N ASP A 7 22.15 8.12 3.93
CA ASP A 7 23.49 8.44 4.42
C ASP A 7 24.52 8.01 3.37
N ARG A 8 24.99 8.97 2.58
CA ARG A 8 25.99 8.73 1.52
C ARG A 8 27.38 8.43 2.07
N SER A 9 27.69 8.86 3.29
CA SER A 9 29.02 8.63 3.88
C SER A 9 29.21 7.15 4.25
N LYS A 10 28.11 6.48 4.63
CA LYS A 10 28.08 5.06 4.98
C LYS A 10 27.58 4.15 3.87
N GLY A 11 27.04 4.73 2.80
CA GLY A 11 26.36 3.97 1.73
C GLY A 11 25.09 3.28 2.25
N GLU A 12 24.36 3.94 3.14
CA GLU A 12 23.21 3.37 3.85
C GLU A 12 21.92 4.12 3.52
N MET A 13 20.86 3.36 3.25
CA MET A 13 19.51 3.86 3.04
C MET A 13 18.63 3.35 4.17
N ILE A 14 18.01 4.28 4.88
CA ILE A 14 17.08 4.00 5.98
C ILE A 14 15.67 4.18 5.45
N LEU A 15 14.87 3.12 5.54
CA LEU A 15 13.45 3.12 5.20
C LEU A 15 12.64 3.20 6.48
N LYS A 16 11.90 4.29 6.64
CA LYS A 16 10.98 4.53 7.75
C LYS A 16 9.55 4.27 7.33
N TYR A 17 8.87 3.40 8.04
CA TYR A 17 7.47 3.07 7.79
C TYR A 17 6.53 3.99 8.58
N PRO A 18 5.27 4.19 8.14
CA PRO A 18 4.31 4.92 8.95
C PRO A 18 4.08 4.24 10.30
N ASP A 19 4.01 5.01 11.39
CA ASP A 19 3.92 4.50 12.77
C ASP A 19 2.78 3.49 12.97
N LEU A 20 1.61 3.79 12.38
CA LEU A 20 0.41 2.96 12.44
C LEU A 20 0.53 1.61 11.70
N CYS A 21 1.62 1.37 10.99
CA CYS A 21 1.89 0.09 10.34
C CYS A 21 2.68 -0.89 11.22
N HIS A 22 3.17 -0.45 12.39
CA HIS A 22 3.95 -1.23 13.35
C HIS A 22 5.12 -2.03 12.73
N ARG A 23 5.76 -1.46 11.69
CA ARG A 23 6.97 -2.02 11.08
C ARG A 23 8.19 -1.31 11.63
N LYS A 24 9.24 -2.08 11.91
CA LYS A 24 10.54 -1.52 12.27
C LYS A 24 11.17 -0.86 11.06
N ASP A 25 11.94 0.19 11.31
CA ASP A 25 12.80 0.80 10.30
C ASP A 25 13.79 -0.23 9.76
N GLU A 26 14.04 -0.18 8.45
CA GLU A 26 14.97 -1.07 7.77
C GLU A 26 16.16 -0.27 7.24
N VAL A 27 17.37 -0.81 7.40
CA VAL A 27 18.61 -0.20 6.90
C VAL A 27 19.20 -1.10 5.82
N PHE A 28 19.49 -0.51 4.67
CA PHE A 28 20.07 -1.20 3.52
C PHE A 28 21.36 -0.56 3.10
N LYS A 29 22.38 -1.37 2.82
CA LYS A 29 23.57 -0.90 2.11
C LYS A 29 23.29 -0.80 0.61
N PHE A 30 23.81 0.25 -0.02
CA PHE A 30 23.74 0.45 -1.47
C PHE A 30 25.06 1.01 -2.01
N TYR A 31 25.34 0.71 -3.27
CA TYR A 31 26.57 1.09 -3.97
C TYR A 31 26.32 2.06 -5.13
N SER A 32 25.06 2.28 -5.51
CA SER A 32 24.66 3.24 -6.54
C SER A 32 23.26 3.78 -6.32
N ASN A 33 22.97 4.94 -6.90
CA ASN A 33 21.62 5.52 -6.88
C ASN A 33 20.59 4.59 -7.52
N GLN A 34 20.97 3.86 -8.57
CA GLN A 34 20.09 2.88 -9.22
C GLN A 34 19.74 1.73 -8.28
N GLN A 35 20.72 1.23 -7.51
CA GLN A 35 20.48 0.17 -6.54
C GLN A 35 19.59 0.67 -5.40
N ALA A 36 19.86 1.87 -4.86
CA ALA A 36 19.02 2.47 -3.83
C ALA A 36 17.56 2.63 -4.31
N PHE A 37 17.36 3.13 -5.52
CA PHE A 37 16.04 3.26 -6.13
C PHE A 37 15.35 1.90 -6.32
N ASN A 38 16.08 0.88 -6.78
CA ASN A 38 15.52 -0.47 -6.95
C ASN A 38 15.08 -1.07 -5.60
N ILE A 39 15.89 -0.93 -4.55
CA ILE A 39 15.54 -1.40 -3.20
C ILE A 39 14.29 -0.66 -2.70
N TRP A 40 14.29 0.67 -2.79
CA TRP A 40 13.14 1.50 -2.39
C TRP A 40 11.88 1.09 -3.15
N SER A 41 11.97 0.93 -4.46
CA SER A 41 10.86 0.54 -5.34
C SER A 41 10.28 -0.83 -4.95
N ILE A 42 11.13 -1.83 -4.72
CA ILE A 42 10.72 -3.15 -4.25
C ILE A 42 9.99 -3.04 -2.92
N ARG A 43 10.58 -2.36 -1.94
CA ARG A 43 10.01 -2.22 -0.59
C ARG A 43 8.70 -1.46 -0.60
N GLN A 44 8.60 -0.44 -1.44
CA GLN A 44 7.37 0.34 -1.61
C GLN A 44 6.24 -0.51 -2.20
N ARG A 45 6.53 -1.40 -3.16
CA ARG A 45 5.56 -2.36 -3.69
C ARG A 45 5.08 -3.34 -2.63
N VAL A 46 6.02 -3.96 -1.90
CA VAL A 46 5.71 -4.93 -0.83
C VAL A 46 4.82 -4.27 0.22
N PHE A 47 5.18 -3.07 0.68
CA PHE A 47 4.39 -2.32 1.65
C PHE A 47 2.96 -2.06 1.18
N ILE A 48 2.77 -1.58 -0.06
CA ILE A 48 1.44 -1.31 -0.62
C ILE A 48 0.60 -2.59 -0.64
N LYS A 49 1.16 -3.69 -1.16
CA LYS A 49 0.45 -4.98 -1.24
C LYS A 49 0.04 -5.47 0.14
N ASP A 50 0.95 -5.45 1.10
CA ASP A 50 0.69 -5.95 2.45
C ASP A 50 -0.36 -5.12 3.19
N VAL A 51 -0.31 -3.80 3.07
CA VAL A 51 -1.28 -2.89 3.68
C VAL A 51 -2.68 -3.14 3.11
N LEU A 52 -2.80 -3.22 1.78
CA LEU A 52 -4.08 -3.48 1.13
C LEU A 52 -4.61 -4.89 1.42
N ALA A 53 -3.75 -5.91 1.43
CA ALA A 53 -4.14 -7.28 1.76
C ALA A 53 -4.65 -7.41 3.20
N LYS A 54 -3.97 -6.76 4.16
CA LYS A 54 -4.41 -6.72 5.57
C LYS A 54 -5.76 -6.02 5.70
N PHE A 55 -5.92 -4.87 5.05
CA PHE A 55 -7.18 -4.15 5.02
C PHE A 55 -8.31 -5.00 4.42
N MET A 56 -8.08 -5.60 3.26
CA MET A 56 -9.05 -6.47 2.59
C MET A 56 -9.48 -7.64 3.47
N LYS A 57 -8.53 -8.37 4.08
CA LYS A 57 -8.83 -9.49 4.99
C LYS A 57 -9.68 -9.04 6.19
N GLN A 58 -9.34 -7.89 6.76
CA GLN A 58 -10.09 -7.30 7.87
C GLN A 58 -11.52 -6.92 7.44
N ARG A 59 -11.70 -6.35 6.24
CA ARG A 59 -13.02 -5.99 5.72
C ARG A 59 -13.86 -7.21 5.35
N GLN A 60 -13.25 -8.22 4.75
CA GLN A 60 -13.91 -9.50 4.47
C GLN A 60 -14.48 -10.13 5.74
N TYR A 61 -13.70 -10.15 6.83
CA TYR A 61 -14.18 -10.65 8.12
C TYR A 61 -15.31 -9.78 8.70
N ALA A 62 -15.15 -8.46 8.68
CA ALA A 62 -16.15 -7.53 9.24
C ALA A 62 -17.48 -7.54 8.48
N LEU A 63 -17.46 -7.86 7.18
CA LEU A 63 -18.63 -7.88 6.31
C LEU A 63 -19.24 -9.27 6.16
N ALA A 64 -18.61 -10.34 6.67
CA ALA A 64 -18.96 -11.73 6.39
C ALA A 64 -20.44 -12.09 6.60
N MET A 65 -21.12 -11.48 7.59
CA MET A 65 -22.54 -11.76 7.87
C MET A 65 -23.53 -10.90 7.08
N HIS A 66 -23.11 -9.74 6.58
CA HIS A 66 -23.99 -8.72 5.98
C HIS A 66 -23.36 -8.06 4.76
N MET A 67 -22.73 -8.88 3.90
CA MET A 67 -22.05 -8.40 2.70
C MET A 67 -23.06 -8.13 1.59
N THR A 68 -23.03 -6.93 1.02
CA THR A 68 -23.81 -6.65 -0.19
C THR A 68 -23.09 -7.22 -1.42
N SER A 69 -23.83 -7.44 -2.52
CA SER A 69 -23.23 -7.90 -3.77
C SER A 69 -22.17 -6.93 -4.31
N ARG A 70 -22.33 -5.62 -4.08
CA ARG A 70 -21.33 -4.61 -4.48
C ARG A 70 -20.04 -4.75 -3.69
N GLN A 71 -20.15 -4.98 -2.38
CA GLN A 71 -18.99 -5.22 -1.51
C GLN A 71 -18.26 -6.51 -1.85
N ASP A 72 -18.96 -7.59 -2.19
CA ASP A 72 -18.32 -8.84 -2.66
C ASP A 72 -17.55 -8.60 -3.97
N ILE A 73 -18.17 -7.92 -4.94
CA ILE A 73 -17.52 -7.56 -6.21
C ILE A 73 -16.26 -6.70 -5.95
N ALA A 74 -16.35 -5.70 -5.08
CA ALA A 74 -15.23 -4.85 -4.71
C ALA A 74 -14.09 -5.67 -4.08
N LEU A 75 -14.37 -6.53 -3.10
CA LEU A 75 -13.37 -7.41 -2.48
C LEU A 75 -12.68 -8.31 -3.52
N ARG A 76 -13.44 -8.92 -4.43
CA ARG A 76 -12.88 -9.79 -5.49
C ARG A 76 -12.00 -9.02 -6.47
N ARG A 77 -12.39 -7.80 -6.86
CA ARG A 77 -11.57 -6.95 -7.74
C ARG A 77 -10.26 -6.53 -7.08
N ILE A 78 -10.32 -6.16 -5.80
CA ILE A 78 -9.12 -5.84 -5.01
C ILE A 78 -8.23 -7.08 -4.90
N ASP A 79 -8.77 -8.25 -4.55
CA ASP A 79 -8.02 -9.51 -4.46
C ASP A 79 -7.36 -9.87 -5.81
N PHE A 80 -8.10 -9.75 -6.91
CA PHE A 80 -7.59 -9.97 -8.26
C PHE A 80 -6.40 -9.06 -8.56
N VAL A 81 -6.49 -7.75 -8.28
CA VAL A 81 -5.36 -6.83 -8.46
C VAL A 81 -4.19 -7.19 -7.54
N LEU A 82 -4.42 -7.57 -6.29
CA LEU A 82 -3.32 -7.93 -5.38
C LEU A 82 -2.59 -9.22 -5.79
N ARG A 83 -3.32 -10.19 -6.36
CA ARG A 83 -2.79 -11.48 -6.82
C ARG A 83 -2.19 -11.46 -8.22
N SER A 84 -2.76 -10.67 -9.13
CA SER A 84 -2.30 -10.58 -10.53
C SER A 84 -0.92 -9.93 -10.68
N TYR A 85 -0.41 -9.28 -9.63
CA TYR A 85 0.90 -8.64 -9.66
C TYR A 85 2.05 -9.59 -9.33
N TYR A 86 2.87 -9.83 -10.36
CA TYR A 86 4.12 -10.57 -10.26
C TYR A 86 5.23 -9.70 -9.66
N GLU A 87 6.21 -10.33 -8.99
CA GLU A 87 7.37 -9.65 -8.39
C GLU A 87 8.17 -8.79 -9.38
N LYS A 88 8.04 -9.05 -10.68
CA LYS A 88 8.72 -8.36 -11.78
C LYS A 88 8.04 -7.05 -12.20
N ASP A 89 6.79 -6.79 -11.79
CA ASP A 89 6.04 -5.62 -12.25
C ASP A 89 6.55 -4.31 -11.63
N SER A 90 6.69 -3.26 -12.43
CA SER A 90 7.19 -1.96 -11.95
C SER A 90 6.26 -1.32 -10.90
N LEU A 91 6.84 -0.54 -9.98
CA LEU A 91 6.07 0.25 -9.02
C LEU A 91 5.06 1.18 -9.70
N LYS A 92 5.43 1.76 -10.86
CA LYS A 92 4.53 2.59 -11.68
C LYS A 92 3.28 1.82 -12.09
N LEU A 93 3.45 0.59 -12.57
CA LEU A 93 2.33 -0.24 -12.99
C LEU A 93 1.43 -0.56 -11.78
N LEU A 94 2.00 -0.99 -10.65
CA LEU A 94 1.24 -1.26 -9.42
C LEU A 94 0.42 -0.06 -8.98
N VAL A 95 1.04 1.12 -8.91
CA VAL A 95 0.38 2.37 -8.50
C VAL A 95 -0.83 2.68 -9.40
N LYS A 96 -0.70 2.53 -10.72
CA LYS A 96 -1.82 2.75 -11.65
C LYS A 96 -3.01 1.85 -11.34
N LYS A 97 -2.79 0.56 -11.09
CA LYS A 97 -3.89 -0.37 -10.77
C LYS A 97 -4.47 -0.11 -9.39
N VAL A 98 -3.65 0.25 -8.40
CA VAL A 98 -4.15 0.63 -7.07
C VAL A 98 -5.08 1.83 -7.17
N ILE A 99 -4.73 2.87 -7.94
CA ILE A 99 -5.61 4.04 -8.15
C ILE A 99 -6.96 3.62 -8.75
N MET A 100 -6.99 2.66 -9.67
CA MET A 100 -8.23 2.17 -10.27
C MET A 100 -9.18 1.48 -9.26
N LEU A 101 -8.68 1.07 -8.09
CA LEU A 101 -9.47 0.45 -7.03
C LEU A 101 -10.13 1.47 -6.09
N GLU A 102 -10.02 2.77 -6.35
CA GLU A 102 -10.50 3.80 -5.41
C GLU A 102 -11.98 3.62 -5.04
N SER A 103 -12.85 3.40 -6.03
CA SER A 103 -14.27 3.16 -5.80
C SER A 103 -14.52 1.84 -5.04
N ASP A 104 -13.79 0.78 -5.37
CA ASP A 104 -13.90 -0.52 -4.69
C ASP A 104 -13.47 -0.40 -3.21
N ILE A 105 -12.43 0.38 -2.90
CA ILE A 105 -11.96 0.64 -1.54
C ILE A 105 -12.95 1.49 -0.74
N LEU A 106 -13.60 2.47 -1.38
CA LEU A 106 -14.67 3.26 -0.77
C LEU A 106 -15.88 2.39 -0.43
N GLU A 107 -16.28 1.49 -1.33
CA GLU A 107 -17.42 0.58 -1.15
C GLU A 107 -17.25 -0.32 0.10
N ILE A 108 -16.02 -0.74 0.37
CA ILE A 108 -15.70 -1.58 1.52
C ILE A 108 -15.21 -0.79 2.73
N ALA A 109 -15.27 0.54 2.73
CA ALA A 109 -14.77 1.36 3.83
C ALA A 109 -15.47 1.01 5.17
N PRO A 110 -14.76 1.06 6.30
CA PRO A 110 -15.39 0.98 7.62
C PRO A 110 -16.31 2.18 7.86
N SER A 111 -17.38 1.99 8.64
CA SER A 111 -18.21 3.11 9.08
C SER A 111 -17.40 4.05 9.98
N PRO A 112 -17.74 5.36 10.05
CA PRO A 112 -17.03 6.32 10.91
C PRO A 112 -17.00 5.96 12.40
N ARG A 113 -17.97 5.16 12.87
CA ARG A 113 -18.04 4.67 14.26
C ARG A 113 -17.24 3.39 14.50
N SER A 114 -16.67 2.79 13.46
CA SER A 114 -15.86 1.59 13.58
C SER A 114 -14.50 1.93 14.19
N ARG A 115 -14.02 1.08 15.12
CA ARG A 115 -12.64 1.16 15.65
C ARG A 115 -11.54 1.13 14.57
N PHE A 116 -11.88 0.69 13.36
CA PHE A 116 -10.94 0.60 12.24
C PHE A 116 -10.98 1.81 11.29
N TYR A 117 -11.87 2.78 11.57
CA TYR A 117 -12.02 3.97 10.73
C TYR A 117 -10.77 4.84 10.73
N GLU A 118 -10.13 4.99 11.90
CA GLU A 118 -8.88 5.75 12.01
C GLU A 118 -7.80 5.17 11.09
N HIS A 119 -7.50 3.87 11.18
CA HIS A 119 -6.54 3.21 10.28
C HIS A 119 -6.93 3.36 8.80
N TYR A 120 -8.21 3.31 8.47
CA TYR A 120 -8.66 3.57 7.10
C TYR A 120 -8.28 4.98 6.63
N VAL A 121 -8.56 6.01 7.43
CA VAL A 121 -8.25 7.40 7.06
C VAL A 121 -6.75 7.66 7.03
N THR A 122 -6.01 7.21 8.04
CA THR A 122 -4.60 7.57 8.23
C THR A 122 -3.63 6.69 7.43
N VAL A 123 -4.02 5.46 7.09
CA VAL A 123 -3.17 4.53 6.35
C VAL A 123 -3.69 4.32 4.93
N ILE A 124 -4.96 3.93 4.78
CA ILE A 124 -5.49 3.53 3.47
C ILE A 124 -5.71 4.75 2.57
N VAL A 125 -6.41 5.78 3.04
CA VAL A 125 -6.63 7.02 2.25
C VAL A 125 -5.30 7.71 1.95
N CYS A 126 -4.38 7.79 2.93
CA CYS A 126 -3.04 8.34 2.70
C CYS A 126 -2.23 7.56 1.66
N LEU A 127 -2.33 6.23 1.64
CA LEU A 127 -1.71 5.40 0.60
C LEU A 127 -2.26 5.76 -0.79
N PHE A 128 -3.57 5.91 -0.92
CA PHE A 128 -4.21 6.31 -2.18
C PHE A 128 -3.79 7.70 -2.65
N ASN A 129 -3.77 8.68 -1.74
CA ASN A 129 -3.30 10.03 -2.03
C ASN A 129 -1.85 10.03 -2.52
N TRP A 130 -0.98 9.24 -1.88
CA TRP A 130 0.38 9.09 -2.35
C TRP A 130 0.46 8.40 -3.71
N CYS A 131 -0.32 7.34 -3.96
CA CYS A 131 -0.37 6.68 -5.25
C CYS A 131 -0.74 7.68 -6.36
N LYS A 132 -1.77 8.51 -6.14
CA LYS A 132 -2.19 9.57 -7.08
C LYS A 132 -1.11 10.64 -7.28
N TRP A 133 -0.40 11.02 -6.22
CA TRP A 133 0.72 11.96 -6.32
C TRP A 133 1.88 11.35 -7.12
N TYR A 134 2.26 10.11 -6.82
CA TYR A 134 3.36 9.40 -7.46
C TYR A 134 3.08 9.15 -8.95
N SER A 135 1.83 8.83 -9.31
CA SER A 135 1.45 8.62 -10.72
C SER A 135 1.59 9.86 -11.58
N LYS A 136 1.61 11.07 -10.99
CA LYS A 136 1.79 12.34 -11.70
C LYS A 136 3.25 12.70 -11.94
N GLN A 137 4.20 11.97 -11.36
CA GLN A 137 5.63 12.20 -11.54
C GLN A 137 6.18 11.58 -12.84
N PHE A 138 5.33 10.90 -13.63
CA PHE A 138 5.67 10.17 -14.86
C PHE A 138 4.47 10.06 -15.81
#